data_AF-A0A347VSS1-F1
#
_entry.id   AF-A0A347VSS1-F1
#
_cell.length_a   1.000
_cell.length_b   1.000
_cell.length_c   1.000
_cell.angle_alpha   90.00
_cell.angle_beta   90.00
_cell.angle_gamma   90.00
#
_symmetry.space_group_name_H-M   'P 1'
#
loop_
_entity.id
_entity.type
_entity.pdbx_description
1 polymer ?
#
loop_
_entity_poly.entity_id
_entity_poly.type
_entity_poly.pdbx_seq_one_letter_code
_entity_poly.pdbx_strand_id
1 'polypeptide(L)' 'MNNDSINIDKNVKSWSEIRNDNLTRQQFDYSCGSASLSTILTYYYNVEISEKEILESVLQSKGIDTQKQE' A
#
# COMPACT_ATOMS: atom_id res chain seq x y z
N MET A 1 -19.08 -20.91 44.87
CA MET A 1 -19.35 -20.78 43.43
C MET A 1 -18.34 -19.77 42.91
N ASN A 2 -17.27 -20.24 42.28
CA ASN A 2 -16.19 -19.37 41.81
C ASN A 2 -16.62 -18.77 40.47
N ASN A 3 -16.76 -17.44 40.43
CA ASN A 3 -16.98 -16.71 39.20
C ASN A 3 -15.62 -16.53 38.50
N ASP A 4 -15.24 -17.52 37.69
CA ASP A 4 -14.12 -17.37 36.77
C ASP A 4 -14.58 -16.47 35.60
N SER A 5 -14.23 -15.19 35.69
CA SER A 5 -14.51 -14.19 34.67
C SER A 5 -13.64 -14.46 33.43
N ILE A 6 -14.26 -14.95 32.35
CA ILE A 6 -13.60 -15.14 31.05
C ILE A 6 -13.44 -13.77 30.39
N ASN A 7 -12.21 -13.26 30.30
CA ASN A 7 -11.88 -12.08 29.48
C ASN A 7 -11.61 -12.52 28.04
N ILE A 8 -12.36 -11.96 27.09
CA ILE A 8 -12.22 -12.24 25.66
C ILE A 8 -11.53 -11.03 25.03
N ASP A 9 -10.24 -11.16 24.72
CA ASP A 9 -9.53 -10.20 23.89
C ASP A 9 -9.81 -10.52 22.41
N LYS A 10 -10.39 -9.57 21.68
CA LYS A 10 -10.66 -9.69 20.25
C LYS A 10 -9.91 -8.61 19.50
N ASN A 11 -9.04 -9.00 18.58
CA ASN A 11 -8.40 -8.07 17.66
C ASN A 11 -9.45 -7.52 16.67
N VAL A 12 -9.85 -6.26 16.85
CA VAL A 12 -10.79 -5.55 15.97
C VAL A 12 -9.99 -4.60 15.09
N LYS A 13 -10.06 -4.79 13.77
CA LYS A 13 -9.52 -3.84 12.80
C LYS A 13 -10.45 -2.62 12.70
N SER A 14 -9.88 -1.42 12.69
CA SER A 14 -10.59 -0.19 12.36
C SER A 14 -11.03 -0.18 10.90
N TRP A 15 -12.02 0.66 10.58
CA TRP A 15 -12.44 0.85 9.19
C TRP A 15 -11.31 1.33 8.28
N SER A 16 -10.39 2.15 8.80
CA SER A 16 -9.22 2.59 8.04
C SER A 16 -8.28 1.42 7.73
N GLU A 17 -8.03 0.53 8.69
CA GLU A 17 -7.21 -0.65 8.45
C GLU A 17 -7.83 -1.56 7.39
N ILE A 18 -9.14 -1.80 7.46
CA ILE A 18 -9.86 -2.61 6.47
C ILE A 18 -9.80 -1.97 5.08
N ARG A 19 -9.96 -0.64 5.01
CA ARG A 19 -9.92 0.11 3.74
C ARG A 19 -8.55 0.10 3.07
N ASN A 20 -7.48 0.06 3.86
CA ASN A 20 -6.11 0.03 3.37
C ASN A 20 -5.54 -1.39 3.28
N ASP A 21 -6.33 -2.40 3.64
CA ASP A 21 -5.95 -3.80 3.55
C ASP A 21 -5.80 -4.16 2.07
N ASN A 22 -4.70 -4.81 1.71
CA ASN A 22 -4.37 -5.21 0.34
C ASN A 22 -4.37 -4.05 -0.68
N LEU A 23 -3.90 -2.88 -0.27
CA LEU A 23 -3.83 -1.66 -1.08
C LEU A 23 -2.47 -0.97 -0.90
N THR A 24 -1.88 -0.50 -2.00
CA THR A 24 -0.75 0.45 -1.93
C THR A 24 -1.30 1.86 -1.73
N ARG A 25 -1.04 2.48 -0.57
CA ARG A 25 -1.48 3.85 -0.27
C ARG A 25 -0.65 4.88 -1.04
N GLN A 26 -1.31 5.61 -1.94
CA GLN A 26 -0.72 6.73 -2.69
C GLN A 26 -0.04 7.75 -1.75
N GLN A 27 1.20 8.11 -2.06
CA GLN A 27 1.99 9.09 -1.31
C GLN A 27 2.15 10.44 -2.01
N PHE A 28 2.01 10.51 -3.35
CA PHE A 28 2.20 11.74 -4.13
C PHE A 28 0.96 12.10 -4.94
N ASP A 29 0.63 13.39 -5.08
CA ASP A 29 -0.59 13.81 -5.80
C ASP A 29 -0.63 13.36 -7.28
N TYR A 30 0.53 13.16 -7.90
CA TYR A 30 0.69 12.81 -9.31
C TYR A 30 0.95 11.32 -9.57
N SER A 31 0.97 10.47 -8.53
CA SER A 31 1.32 9.04 -8.62
C SER A 31 0.13 8.09 -8.56
N CYS A 32 -1.10 8.57 -8.67
CA CYS A 32 -2.31 7.73 -8.56
C CYS A 32 -2.29 6.52 -9.51
N GLY A 33 -1.75 6.68 -10.71
CA GLY A 33 -1.53 5.59 -11.67
C GLY A 33 -0.51 4.56 -11.17
N SER A 34 0.61 5.03 -10.61
CA SER A 34 1.65 4.17 -10.03
C SER A 34 1.15 3.40 -8.80
N ALA A 35 0.40 4.05 -7.90
CA ALA A 35 -0.20 3.40 -6.73
C ALA A 35 -1.24 2.34 -7.13
N SER A 36 -2.05 2.63 -8.16
CA SER A 36 -3.02 1.68 -8.73
C SER A 36 -2.32 0.45 -9.33
N LEU A 37 -1.27 0.66 -10.12
CA LEU A 37 -0.48 -0.42 -10.70
C LEU A 37 0.23 -1.25 -9.63
N SER A 38 0.84 -0.62 -8.62
CA SER A 38 1.48 -1.31 -7.49
C SER A 38 0.49 -2.21 -6.76
N THR A 39 -0.73 -1.74 -6.53
CA THR A 39 -1.79 -2.53 -5.90
C THR A 39 -2.13 -3.77 -6.73
N ILE A 40 -2.38 -3.61 -8.03
CA ILE A 40 -2.76 -4.74 -8.90
C ILE A 40 -1.59 -5.73 -9.02
N LEU A 41 -0.39 -5.25 -9.29
CA LEU A 41 0.78 -6.11 -9.46
C LEU A 41 1.10 -6.90 -8.18
N THR A 42 1.06 -6.23 -7.03
CA THR A 42 1.37 -6.86 -5.74
C THR A 42 0.29 -7.85 -5.32
N TYR A 43 -0.99 -7.45 -5.30
CA TYR A 43 -2.05 -8.26 -4.70
C TYR A 43 -2.78 -9.19 -5.67
N TYR A 44 -2.77 -8.89 -6.98
CA TYR A 44 -3.40 -9.74 -7.98
C TYR A 44 -2.41 -10.64 -8.72
N TYR A 45 -1.21 -10.12 -9.02
CA TYR A 45 -0.18 -10.86 -9.75
C TYR A 45 0.96 -11.39 -8.86
N ASN A 46 0.94 -11.14 -7.54
CA ASN A 46 2.00 -11.54 -6.61
C ASN A 46 3.39 -11.01 -6.98
N VAL A 47 3.44 -9.86 -7.65
CA VAL A 47 4.68 -9.15 -8.00
C VAL A 47 4.85 -7.99 -7.03
N GLU A 48 5.70 -8.15 -6.02
CA GLU A 48 6.00 -7.08 -5.07
C GLU A 48 6.71 -5.93 -5.77
N ILE A 49 6.02 -4.80 -5.91
CA ILE A 49 6.57 -3.59 -6.50
C ILE A 49 5.91 -2.36 -5.86
N SER A 50 6.72 -1.37 -5.48
CA SER A 50 6.24 -0.16 -4.82
C SER A 50 5.73 0.92 -5.80
N GLU A 51 4.92 1.84 -5.29
CA GLU A 51 4.50 3.05 -6.01
C GLU A 51 5.70 3.83 -6.55
N LYS A 52 6.78 3.96 -5.75
CA LYS A 52 7.98 4.72 -6.10
C LYS A 52 8.70 4.10 -7.29
N GLU A 53 8.91 2.79 -7.28
CA GLU A 53 9.58 2.08 -8.38
C GLU A 53 8.83 2.22 -9.71
N ILE A 54 7.49 2.10 -9.68
CA ILE A 54 6.66 2.28 -10.87
C ILE A 54 6.73 3.73 -11.35
N LEU A 55 6.65 4.69 -10.43
CA LEU A 55 6.72 6.11 -10.74
C LEU A 55 8.05 6.46 -11.40
N GLU A 56 9.17 6.02 -10.83
CA GLU A 56 10.51 6.22 -11.41
C GLU A 56 10.63 5.58 -12.79
N SER A 57 10.15 4.35 -12.97
CA SER A 57 10.16 3.68 -14.27
C SER A 57 9.36 4.43 -15.34
N VAL A 58 8.16 4.93 -14.98
CA VAL A 58 7.32 5.73 -15.88
C VAL A 58 7.99 7.05 -16.24
N LEU A 59 8.59 7.75 -15.27
CA LEU A 59 9.31 9.00 -15.49
C LEU A 59 10.53 8.79 -16.38
N GLN A 60 11.32 7.75 -16.11
CA GLN A 60 12.47 7.38 -16.93
C GLN A 60 12.06 7.03 -18.37
N SER A 61 10.97 6.30 -18.57
CA SER A 61 10.44 5.98 -19.91
C SER A 61 10.03 7.23 -20.72
N LYS A 62 9.71 8.32 -20.02
CA LYS A 62 9.38 9.63 -20.61
C LYS A 62 10.61 10.52 -20.80
N GLY A 63 11.80 10.05 -20.45
CA GLY A 63 13.04 10.82 -20.49
C GLY A 63 13.15 11.87 -19.38
N ILE A 64 12.39 11.70 -18.29
CA ILE A 64 12.42 12.59 -17.13
C ILE A 64 13.36 11.96 -16.10
N ASP A 65 14.61 12.43 -16.04
CA ASP A 65 15.58 11.99 -15.04
C ASP A 65 15.18 12.51 -13.65
N THR A 66 14.75 11.60 -12.77
CA THR A 66 14.37 11.91 -11.39
C THR A 66 15.58 11.86 -10.43
N GLN A 67 16.81 11.81 -10.96
CA GLN A 67 18.09 11.75 -10.22
C GLN A 67 18.48 13.07 -9.53
N LYS A 68 17.51 13.76 -8.90
CA LYS A 68 17.73 14.96 -8.08
C LYS A 68 16.65 15.04 -6.99
N GLN A 69 16.81 14.25 -5.95
CA GLN A 69 16.36 14.61 -4.60
C GLN A 69 16.98 13.63 -3.59
N GLU A 70 18.30 13.80 -3.39
CA GLU A 70 18.94 13.55 -2.10
C GLU A 70 19.48 14.89 -1.59
#